data_AF-A8X3N1-F1
#
_entry.id   AF-A8X3N1-F1
#
_cell.length_a   1.000
_cell.length_b   1.000
_cell.length_c   1.000
_cell.angle_alpha   90.00
_cell.angle_beta   90.00
_cell.angle_gamma   90.00
#
_symmetry.space_group_name_H-M   'P 1'
#
loop_
_entity.id
_entity.type
_entity.pdbx_description
1 polymer ?
#
loop_
_entity_poly.entity_id
_entity_poly.type
_entity_poly.pdbx_seq_one_letter_code
_entity_poly.pdbx_strand_id
1 'polypeptide(L)'
;MFKRVVVALVVLSAMVTASLEEASENPRKAVEPTKEDLEKMLNYLLHPRSHGHRKLKRHCGVSALRKLETLCPDFCTVPGNTILHSMCTTRMTDEDIRTGCCPELE
;
A
#
# COMPACT_ATOMS: atom_id res chain seq x y z
N MET A 1 -18.24 -35.11 22.13
CA MET A 1 -17.54 -33.92 21.58
C MET A 1 -17.79 -33.73 20.09
N PHE A 2 -17.63 -34.75 19.26
CA PHE A 2 -17.86 -34.69 17.79
C PHE A 2 -19.19 -34.09 17.33
N LYS A 3 -20.33 -34.42 17.96
CA LYS A 3 -21.65 -33.87 17.58
C LYS A 3 -21.71 -32.33 17.64
N ARG A 4 -21.02 -31.70 18.60
CA ARG A 4 -21.03 -30.23 18.74
C ARG A 4 -20.15 -29.56 17.68
N VAL A 5 -19.08 -30.22 17.25
CA VAL A 5 -18.18 -29.74 16.20
C VAL A 5 -18.86 -29.79 14.83
N VAL A 6 -19.60 -30.86 14.55
CA VAL A 6 -20.36 -30.99 13.29
C VAL A 6 -21.44 -29.91 13.18
N VAL A 7 -22.17 -29.65 14.27
CA VAL A 7 -23.19 -28.58 14.29
C VAL A 7 -22.57 -27.21 14.05
N ALA A 8 -21.42 -26.90 14.67
CA ALA A 8 -20.72 -25.64 14.46
C ALA A 8 -20.25 -25.45 13.01
N LEU A 9 -19.73 -26.51 12.37
CA LEU A 9 -19.30 -26.48 10.97
C LEU A 9 -20.47 -26.25 10.01
N VAL A 10 -21.62 -26.89 10.24
CA VAL A 10 -22.82 -26.71 9.41
C VAL A 10 -23.34 -25.28 9.51
N VAL A 11 -23.39 -24.70 10.72
CA VAL A 11 -23.83 -23.31 10.94
C VAL A 11 -22.88 -22.31 10.26
N LEU A 12 -21.57 -22.51 10.37
CA LEU A 12 -20.58 -21.68 9.68
C LEU A 12 -20.73 -21.74 8.17
N SER A 13 -20.96 -22.93 7.61
CA SER A 13 -21.15 -23.07 6.15
C SER A 13 -22.38 -22.33 5.65
N ALA A 14 -23.49 -22.36 6.40
CA ALA A 14 -24.74 -21.68 6.03
C ALA A 14 -24.60 -20.15 6.02
N MET A 15 -23.87 -19.59 6.99
CA MET A 15 -23.61 -18.14 7.07
C MET A 15 -22.75 -17.66 5.90
N VAL A 16 -21.76 -18.45 5.47
CA VAL A 16 -20.90 -18.10 4.33
C VAL A 16 -21.67 -18.09 3.02
N THR A 17 -22.58 -19.04 2.80
CA THR A 17 -23.43 -19.08 1.59
C THR A 17 -24.40 -17.90 1.53
N ALA A 18 -25.02 -17.51 2.64
CA ALA A 18 -25.91 -16.34 2.68
C ALA A 18 -25.16 -15.03 2.37
N SER A 19 -23.89 -14.94 2.76
CA SER A 19 -23.05 -13.76 2.50
C SER A 19 -22.50 -13.68 1.07
N LEU A 20 -22.53 -14.79 0.32
CA LEU A 20 -22.08 -14.86 -1.08
C LEU A 20 -23.18 -14.51 -2.08
N GLU A 21 -24.45 -14.75 -1.74
CA GLU A 21 -25.59 -14.41 -2.59
C GLU A 21 -25.81 -12.89 -2.73
N GLU A 22 -25.44 -12.08 -1.74
CA GLU A 22 -25.56 -10.61 -1.82
C GLU A 22 -24.41 -9.93 -2.60
N ALA A 23 -23.37 -10.66 -3.00
CA ALA A 23 -22.21 -10.11 -3.72
C ALA A 23 -22.26 -10.35 -5.25
N SER A 24 -23.32 -10.98 -5.76
CA SER A 24 -23.42 -11.47 -7.15
C SER A 24 -24.38 -10.66 -8.03
N GLU A 25 -24.42 -9.33 -7.84
CA GLU A 25 -25.03 -8.42 -8.82
C GLU A 25 -24.00 -7.39 -9.27
N ASN A 26 -23.09 -7.81 -10.15
CA ASN A 26 -22.47 -6.87 -11.07
C ASN A 26 -22.38 -7.54 -12.45
N PRO A 27 -23.27 -7.22 -13.40
CA PRO A 27 -23.17 -7.75 -14.74
C PRO A 27 -21.90 -7.15 -15.37
N ARG A 28 -20.86 -7.98 -15.49
CA ARG A 28 -19.72 -7.70 -16.37
C ARG A 28 -20.29 -7.53 -17.78
N LYS A 29 -20.62 -6.30 -18.18
CA LYS A 29 -20.76 -5.91 -19.58
C LYS A 29 -19.50 -6.41 -20.29
N ALA A 30 -19.65 -7.42 -21.14
CA ALA A 30 -18.64 -7.75 -22.12
C ALA A 30 -18.58 -6.56 -23.10
N VAL A 31 -17.73 -5.59 -22.75
CA VAL A 31 -17.36 -4.51 -23.66
C VAL A 31 -16.43 -5.15 -24.68
N GLU A 32 -16.87 -5.25 -25.94
CA GLU A 32 -15.99 -5.63 -27.03
C GLU A 32 -14.86 -4.59 -27.10
N PRO A 33 -13.59 -5.00 -26.97
CA PRO A 33 -12.48 -4.05 -26.97
C PRO A 33 -12.36 -3.44 -28.37
N THR A 34 -12.40 -2.10 -28.44
CA THR A 34 -12.20 -1.38 -29.69
C THR A 34 -10.75 -1.50 -30.15
N LYS A 35 -10.46 -1.22 -31.43
CA LYS A 35 -9.08 -1.26 -31.96
C LYS A 35 -8.15 -0.34 -31.16
N GLU A 36 -8.67 0.78 -30.68
CA GLU A 36 -7.94 1.75 -29.86
C GLU A 36 -7.61 1.20 -28.47
N ASP A 37 -8.49 0.37 -27.88
CA ASP A 37 -8.21 -0.33 -26.62
C ASP A 37 -7.14 -1.41 -26.81
N LEU A 38 -7.19 -2.11 -27.94
CA LEU A 38 -6.18 -3.12 -28.27
C LEU A 38 -4.81 -2.49 -28.49
N GLU A 39 -4.74 -1.36 -29.20
CA GLU A 39 -3.50 -0.60 -29.38
C GLU A 39 -2.97 -0.06 -28.05
N LYS A 40 -3.84 0.46 -27.17
CA LYS A 40 -3.43 0.86 -25.81
C LYS A 40 -2.87 -0.32 -25.03
N MET A 41 -3.54 -1.47 -25.03
CA MET A 41 -3.06 -2.69 -24.36
C MET A 41 -1.72 -3.16 -24.93
N LEU A 42 -1.57 -3.16 -26.25
CA LEU A 42 -0.32 -3.53 -26.91
C LEU A 42 0.81 -2.58 -26.53
N ASN A 43 0.51 -1.27 -26.46
CA ASN A 43 1.47 -0.27 -26.05
C ASN A 43 1.88 -0.42 -24.57
N TYR A 44 0.96 -0.80 -23.68
CA TYR A 44 1.25 -1.16 -22.29
C TYR A 44 2.13 -2.41 -22.16
N LEU A 45 1.94 -3.41 -23.03
CA LEU A 45 2.72 -4.65 -23.02
C LEU A 45 4.12 -4.48 -23.63
N LEU A 46 4.24 -3.67 -24.69
CA LEU A 46 5.51 -3.39 -25.37
C LEU A 46 6.36 -2.36 -24.63
N HIS A 47 5.73 -1.41 -23.94
CA HIS A 47 6.37 -0.52 -22.99
C HIS A 47 5.87 -0.85 -21.61
N PRO A 48 6.32 -1.97 -21.00
CA PRO A 48 6.11 -2.14 -19.58
C PRO A 48 6.77 -0.92 -18.96
N ARG A 49 5.96 0.05 -18.52
CA ARG A 49 6.41 1.10 -17.64
C ARG A 49 7.06 0.32 -16.53
N SER A 50 8.38 0.38 -16.49
CA SER A 50 9.17 0.07 -15.33
C SER A 50 8.72 1.10 -14.30
N HIS A 51 7.53 0.87 -13.71
CA HIS A 51 7.27 1.21 -12.34
C HIS A 51 8.36 0.45 -11.61
N GLY A 52 9.49 1.16 -11.47
CA GLY A 52 10.56 0.76 -10.62
C GLY A 52 9.93 0.65 -9.26
N HIS A 53 9.48 -0.55 -8.93
CA HIS A 53 9.73 -1.12 -7.63
C HIS A 53 11.25 -1.08 -7.47
N ARG A 54 11.79 0.14 -7.26
CA ARG A 54 13.06 0.36 -6.61
C ARG A 54 12.87 -0.47 -5.36
N LYS A 55 13.52 -1.63 -5.36
CA LYS A 55 13.65 -2.46 -4.17
C LYS A 55 14.00 -1.45 -3.09
N LEU A 56 13.03 -1.12 -2.24
CA LEU A 56 13.25 -0.25 -1.11
C LEU A 56 14.40 -0.95 -0.41
N LYS A 57 15.61 -0.37 -0.48
CA LYS A 57 16.79 -1.01 0.10
C LYS A 57 16.35 -1.28 1.51
N ARG A 58 16.22 -2.56 1.90
CA ARG A 58 15.63 -2.93 3.20
C ARG A 58 16.38 -2.29 4.38
N HIS A 59 17.55 -1.72 4.11
CA HIS A 59 18.41 -0.99 5.02
C HIS A 59 18.15 0.53 5.09
N CYS A 60 17.41 1.13 4.16
CA CYS A 60 17.19 2.58 4.17
C CYS A 60 16.33 3.01 5.36
N GLY A 61 15.27 2.26 5.71
CA GLY A 61 14.41 2.64 6.84
C GLY A 61 15.19 2.75 8.16
N VAL A 62 16.11 1.82 8.41
CA VAL A 62 16.96 1.83 9.62
C VAL A 62 17.95 2.99 9.59
N SER A 63 18.60 3.24 8.44
CA SER A 63 19.51 4.37 8.28
C SER A 63 18.80 5.72 8.38
N ALA A 64 17.58 5.82 7.83
CA ALA A 64 16.74 7.00 7.89
C ALA A 64 16.29 7.27 9.33
N LEU A 65 15.85 6.25 10.07
CA LEU A 65 15.49 6.36 11.47
C LEU A 65 16.66 6.80 12.36
N ARG A 66 17.85 6.21 12.19
CA ARG A 66 19.05 6.65 12.94
C ARG A 66 19.39 8.10 12.65
N LYS A 67 19.29 8.53 11.39
CA LYS A 67 19.53 9.92 11.02
C LYS A 67 18.46 10.85 11.59
N LEU A 68 17.21 10.39 11.65
CA LEU A 68 16.12 11.12 12.25
C LEU A 68 16.35 11.35 13.75
N GLU A 69 16.76 10.29 14.47
CA GLU A 69 17.09 10.35 15.90
C GLU A 69 18.23 11.34 16.19
N THR A 70 19.21 11.47 15.29
CA THR A 70 20.29 12.46 15.44
C THR A 70 19.85 13.91 15.21
N LEU A 71 18.77 14.13 14.44
CA LEU A 71 18.28 15.47 14.09
C LEU A 71 17.13 15.91 15.01
N CYS A 72 16.24 14.99 15.37
CA CYS A 72 15.05 15.20 16.19
C CYS A 72 15.06 14.14 17.31
N PRO A 73 15.52 14.47 18.54
CA PRO A 73 15.64 13.50 19.64
C PRO A 73 14.27 12.95 20.10
N ASP A 74 13.20 13.72 19.93
CA ASP A 74 11.83 13.31 20.27
C ASP A 74 11.09 12.62 19.12
N PHE A 75 11.81 12.25 18.05
CA PHE A 75 11.23 11.78 16.78
C PHE A 75 10.26 12.81 16.17
N CYS A 76 9.55 12.46 15.07
CA CYS A 76 8.63 13.40 14.45
C CYS A 76 7.42 13.65 15.33
N THR A 77 7.17 14.92 15.64
CA THR A 77 5.98 15.38 16.36
C THR A 77 4.77 15.51 15.44
N VAL A 78 4.98 15.50 14.13
CA VAL A 78 3.90 15.64 13.13
C VAL A 78 3.37 14.26 12.73
N PRO A 79 2.10 13.94 13.05
CA PRO A 79 1.50 12.64 12.75
C PRO A 79 1.16 12.48 11.27
N GLY A 80 1.47 11.32 10.70
CA GLY A 80 1.13 10.96 9.31
C GLY A 80 2.20 11.27 8.26
N ASN A 81 3.40 11.71 8.69
CA ASN A 81 4.41 12.15 7.75
C ASN A 81 5.09 10.96 7.07
N THR A 82 5.07 10.94 5.73
CA THR A 82 5.80 9.97 4.91
C THR A 82 7.30 10.30 4.85
N ILE A 83 7.86 10.93 5.88
CA ILE A 83 9.23 11.44 5.90
C ILE A 83 10.25 10.32 5.67
N LEU A 84 10.03 9.14 6.27
CA LEU A 84 10.88 7.97 6.07
C LEU A 84 10.83 7.47 4.62
N HIS A 85 9.67 7.57 3.98
CA HIS A 85 9.53 7.24 2.57
C HIS A 85 10.27 8.26 1.69
N SER A 86 10.12 9.55 1.97
CA SER A 86 10.83 10.63 1.28
C SER A 86 12.35 10.49 1.43
N MET A 87 12.85 10.30 2.65
CA MET A 87 14.28 10.04 2.93
C MET A 87 14.83 8.82 2.17
N CYS A 88 13.98 7.85 1.84
CA CYS A 88 14.38 6.64 1.12
C CYS A 88 14.16 6.66 -0.39
N THR A 89 13.37 7.60 -0.90
CA THR A 89 13.03 7.71 -2.33
C THR A 89 13.67 8.92 -2.99
N THR A 90 13.79 10.02 -2.25
CA THR A 90 14.39 11.29 -2.67
C THR A 90 15.65 11.59 -1.83
N ARG A 91 16.49 12.50 -2.32
CA ARG A 91 17.60 13.04 -1.52
C ARG A 91 17.06 14.21 -0.71
N MET A 92 16.86 14.00 0.59
CA MET A 92 16.53 15.08 1.52
C MET A 92 17.80 15.57 2.22
N THR A 93 17.90 16.88 2.42
CA THR A 93 18.92 17.48 3.29
C THR A 93 18.47 17.43 4.74
N ASP A 94 19.40 17.69 5.66
CA ASP A 94 19.12 17.68 7.10
C ASP A 94 18.09 18.75 7.48
N GLU A 95 18.04 19.85 6.73
CA GLU A 95 17.11 20.95 6.98
C GLU A 95 15.71 20.67 6.44
N ASP A 96 15.61 19.96 5.31
CA ASP A 96 14.33 19.44 4.81
C ASP A 96 13.73 18.44 5.80
N ILE A 97 14.58 17.62 6.44
CA ILE A 97 14.15 16.64 7.45
C ILE A 97 13.67 17.38 8.70
N ARG A 98 14.42 18.35 9.22
CA ARG A 98 14.02 19.15 10.39
C ARG A 98 12.70 19.87 10.14
N THR A 99 12.61 20.63 9.06
CA THR A 99 11.38 21.39 8.71
C THR A 99 10.18 20.47 8.52
N GLY A 100 10.37 19.27 7.96
CA GLY A 100 9.31 18.31 7.70
C GLY A 100 8.93 17.40 8.88
N CYS A 101 9.77 17.27 9.91
CA CYS A 101 9.59 16.29 11.00
C CYS A 101 9.51 16.94 12.38
N CYS A 102 10.38 17.91 12.64
CA CYS A 102 10.48 18.65 13.89
C CYS A 102 10.68 20.14 13.59
N PRO A 103 9.67 20.82 13.01
CA PRO A 103 9.74 22.27 12.85
C PRO A 103 9.87 22.90 14.24
N GLU A 104 10.76 23.89 14.37
CA GLU A 104 10.84 24.71 15.57
C GLU A 104 9.50 25.44 15.69
N LEU A 105 8.67 24.98 16.63
CA LEU A 105 7.45 25.66 17.03
C LEU A 105 7.89 26.93 17.77
N GLU A 106 8.01 28.04 17.03
CA GLU A 106 7.93 29.38 17.60
C GLU A 106 6.53 29.64 18.21
#